data_AF-A0A965D636-F1
#
_entry.id   AF-A0A965D636-F1
#
_cell.length_a   1.000
_cell.length_b   1.000
_cell.length_c   1.000
_cell.angle_alpha   90.00
_cell.angle_beta   90.00
_cell.angle_gamma   90.00
#
_symmetry.space_group_name_H-M   'P 1'
#
loop_
_entity.id
_entity.type
_entity.pdbx_description
1 polymer ?
#
loop_
_entity_poly.entity_id
_entity_poly.type
_entity_poly.pdbx_seq_one_letter_code
_entity_poly.pdbx_strand_id
1 'polypeptide(L)' 'AGRYGLTTEIAAMAAFLASDQAAYISGAVIPVDGGFYAAGARGV' A
#
# COMPACT_ATOMS: atom_id res chain seq x y z
N ALA A 1 -6.60 0.76 9.66
CA ALA A 1 -6.98 2.18 9.89
C ALA A 1 -8.47 2.38 10.19
N GLY A 2 -9.32 1.34 10.07
CA GLY A 2 -10.77 1.47 10.31
C GLY A 2 -11.46 2.41 9.32
N ARG A 3 -10.88 2.60 8.14
CA ARG A 3 -11.37 3.49 7.08
C ARG A 3 -10.90 3.00 5.72
N TYR A 4 -11.56 3.47 4.68
CA TYR A 4 -11.04 3.35 3.32
C TYR A 4 -9.80 4.23 3.12
N GLY A 5 -8.95 3.76 2.22
CA GLY A 5 -7.79 4.50 1.75
C GLY A 5 -8.18 5.65 0.81
N LEU A 6 -7.30 6.64 0.71
CA LEU A 6 -7.38 7.71 -0.27
C LEU A 6 -6.50 7.38 -1.48
N THR A 7 -6.84 7.94 -2.63
CA THR A 7 -6.02 7.79 -3.86
C THR A 7 -4.60 8.32 -3.68
N THR A 8 -4.40 9.31 -2.80
CA THR A 8 -3.09 9.87 -2.46
C THR A 8 -2.20 8.86 -1.72
N GLU A 9 -2.77 7.94 -0.95
CA GLU A 9 -2.00 6.88 -0.26
C GLU A 9 -1.47 5.85 -1.26
N ILE A 10 -2.26 5.52 -2.28
CA ILE A 10 -1.81 4.67 -3.41
C ILE A 10 -0.73 5.40 -4.22
N ALA A 11 -0.96 6.68 -4.55
CA ALA A 11 -0.01 7.48 -5.34
C ALA A 11 1.35 7.62 -4.64
N ALA A 12 1.36 7.79 -3.31
CA ALA A 12 2.59 7.84 -2.53
C ALA A 12 3.39 6.54 -2.61
N MET A 13 2.72 5.38 -2.51
CA MET A 13 3.39 4.08 -2.66
C MET A 13 3.93 3.88 -4.08
N ALA A 14 3.16 4.26 -5.10
CA ALA A 14 3.61 4.21 -6.48
C ALA A 14 4.84 5.10 -6.73
N ALA A 15 4.84 6.32 -6.19
CA ALA A 15 5.97 7.23 -6.26
C ALA A 15 7.22 6.68 -5.55
N PHE A 16 7.05 6.04 -4.39
CA PHE A 16 8.15 5.35 -3.70
C PHE A 16 8.74 4.23 -4.57
N LEU A 17 7.89 3.36 -5.14
CA LEU A 17 8.34 2.26 -6.00
C LEU A 17 9.05 2.75 -7.27
N ALA A 18 8.67 3.91 -7.79
CA ALA A 18 9.31 4.54 -8.93
C ALA A 18 10.61 5.29 -8.58
N SER A 19 10.96 5.40 -7.30
CA SER A 19 12.13 6.15 -6.83
C SER A 19 13.36 5.25 -6.63
N ASP A 20 14.54 5.88 -6.55
CA ASP A 20 15.80 5.20 -6.25
C ASP A 20 15.79 4.46 -4.89
N GLN A 21 14.91 4.86 -3.96
CA GLN A 21 14.79 4.19 -2.67
C GLN A 21 14.27 2.76 -2.78
N ALA A 22 13.60 2.43 -3.89
CA ALA A 22 13.09 1.09 -4.17
C ALA A 22 14.00 0.28 -5.11
N ALA A 23 15.26 0.70 -5.34
CA ALA A 23 16.16 0.10 -6.34
C ALA A 23 16.38 -1.41 -6.21
N TYR A 24 16.15 -2.00 -5.03
CA TYR A 24 16.28 -3.45 -4.80
C TYR A 24 14.94 -4.17 -4.59
N ILE A 25 13.82 -3.52 -4.87
CA ILE A 25 12.48 -4.09 -4.78
C ILE A 25 12.00 -4.44 -6.18
N SER A 26 11.91 -5.74 -6.47
CA SER A 26 11.36 -6.25 -7.72
C SER A 26 10.66 -7.58 -7.49
N GLY A 27 9.62 -7.87 -8.29
CA GLY A 27 8.84 -9.11 -8.21
C GLY A 27 7.93 -9.25 -6.98
N ALA A 28 7.79 -8.18 -6.18
CA ALA A 28 6.95 -8.18 -4.98
C ALA A 28 5.62 -7.45 -5.23
N VAL A 29 4.56 -7.95 -4.58
CA VAL A 29 3.27 -7.26 -4.45
C VAL A 29 3.23 -6.61 -3.09
N ILE A 30 3.05 -5.28 -3.02
CA ILE A 30 2.96 -4.53 -1.77
C ILE A 30 1.51 -4.05 -1.57
N PRO A 31 0.76 -4.64 -0.63
CA PRO A 31 -0.60 -4.21 -0.33
C PRO A 31 -0.64 -2.81 0.31
N VAL A 32 -1.54 -1.96 -0.18
CA VAL A 32 -1.82 -0.62 0.37
C VAL A 32 -3.32 -0.54 0.67
N ASP A 33 -3.78 -1.37 1.59
CA ASP A 33 -5.21 -1.64 1.83
C ASP A 33 -5.65 -1.43 3.28
N GLY A 34 -4.79 -0.80 4.09
CA GLY A 34 -5.07 -0.56 5.50
C GLY A 34 -5.10 -1.82 6.38
N GLY A 35 -4.57 -2.95 5.88
CA GLY A 35 -4.48 -4.23 6.58
C GLY A 35 -5.60 -5.21 6.21
N PHE A 36 -6.40 -4.91 5.19
CA PHE A 36 -7.58 -5.70 4.81
C PHE A 36 -7.22 -7.12 4.39
N TYR A 37 -6.20 -7.28 3.54
CA TYR A 37 -5.77 -8.59 3.04
C TYR A 37 -5.29 -9.52 4.16
N ALA A 38 -4.63 -8.96 5.17
CA ALA A 38 -4.08 -9.74 6.29
C ALA A 38 -5.09 -10.02 7.41
N ALA A 39 -6.01 -9.09 7.70
CA ALA A 39 -6.86 -9.14 8.89
C ALA A 39 -8.37 -9.24 8.59
N GLY A 40 -8.77 -9.08 7.32
CA GLY A 40 -10.17 -8.96 6.89
C GLY A 40 -10.79 -7.60 7.24
N ALA A 41 -12.09 -7.49 6.96
CA ALA A 41 -12.92 -6.33 7.31
C ALA A 41 -13.09 -6.25 8.84
N ARG A 42 -12.18 -5.55 9.53
CA ARG A 42 -12.29 -5.29 10.97
C ARG A 42 -12.74 -3.85 11.21
N GLY A 43 -13.99 -3.70 11.65
CA GLY A 43 -14.55 -2.40 12.04
C GLY A 43 -14.87 -1.46 10.87
N VAL A 44 -15.08 -2.01 9.66
CA VAL A 44 -15.83 -1.35 8.58
C VAL A 44 -17.26 -1.87 8.55
#